data_AF-A0A9Q3F000-F1
#
_entry.id   AF-A0A9Q3F000-F1
#
_cell.length_a   1.000
_cell.length_b   1.000
_cell.length_c   1.000
_cell.angle_alpha   90.00
_cell.angle_beta   90.00
_cell.angle_gamma   90.00
#
_symmetry.space_group_name_H-M   'P 1'
#
loop_
_entity.id
_entity.type
_entity.pdbx_description
1 polymer ?
#
loop_
_entity_poly.entity_id
_entity_poly.type
_entity_poly.pdbx_seq_one_letter_code
_entity_poly.pdbx_strand_id
1 'polypeptide(L)'
;MGQALLKEVPKLKEWPHFSGEGEYDHMEFIRGIEMIREDFELPERLVTVGFNTLFTRSARRWYIKSRQAHGHQSWTWCKAQIINKWANYSWRFKVEKAFESSKYNSDKDNALPWFCQKKDRLAELYPDMSEFMIHRKILRQCGGYLEHAVKSRTTEQYSAEDIINIVEKVTTRTRIGSSRVNLKARVNTPWKDSVDKN
;
A
#
# COMPACT_ATOMS: atom_id res chain seq x y z
N MET A 1 12.06 16.93 -30.77
CA MET A 1 11.26 17.32 -29.60
C MET A 1 12.06 18.30 -28.76
N GLY A 2 11.42 19.41 -28.37
CA GLY A 2 12.08 20.70 -28.12
C GLY A 2 12.80 20.77 -26.78
N GLN A 3 13.94 21.46 -26.77
CA GLN A 3 14.73 21.81 -25.58
C GLN A 3 13.94 22.54 -24.46
N ALA A 4 12.69 22.93 -24.71
CA ALA A 4 11.81 23.60 -23.77
C ALA A 4 11.32 22.68 -22.64
N LEU A 5 10.88 21.44 -22.94
CA LEU A 5 10.38 20.50 -21.92
C LEU A 5 11.48 20.09 -20.93
N LEU A 6 12.74 20.00 -21.38
CA LEU A 6 13.87 19.66 -20.53
C LEU A 6 14.15 20.70 -19.42
N LYS A 7 13.73 21.96 -19.60
CA LYS A 7 13.91 23.02 -18.59
C LYS A 7 12.88 22.94 -17.46
N GLU A 8 11.77 22.27 -17.70
CA GLU A 8 10.69 22.09 -16.72
C GLU A 8 10.83 20.79 -15.92
N VAL A 9 11.77 19.92 -16.32
CA VAL A 9 12.08 18.69 -15.59
C VAL A 9 12.53 19.05 -14.17
N PRO A 10 11.88 18.49 -13.13
CA PRO A 10 12.28 18.70 -11.75
C PRO A 10 13.75 18.33 -11.55
N LYS A 11 14.43 19.03 -10.65
CA LYS A 11 15.82 18.69 -10.34
C LYS A 11 15.87 17.29 -9.74
N LEU A 12 16.94 16.53 -9.99
CA LEU A 12 17.09 15.17 -9.43
C LEU A 12 16.93 15.09 -7.90
N LYS A 13 17.15 16.18 -7.17
CA LYS A 13 16.93 16.25 -5.71
C LYS A 13 15.46 16.28 -5.30
N GLU A 14 14.56 16.65 -6.22
CA GLU A 14 13.12 16.72 -6.03
C GLU A 14 12.43 15.41 -6.44
N TRP A 15 13.16 14.50 -7.07
CA TRP A 15 12.66 13.18 -7.45
C TRP A 15 12.54 12.28 -6.22
N PRO A 16 11.75 11.19 -6.29
CA PRO A 16 11.68 10.19 -5.23
C PRO A 16 13.07 9.63 -4.88
N HIS A 17 13.35 9.47 -3.58
CA HIS A 17 14.58 8.86 -3.09
C HIS A 17 14.28 7.53 -2.41
N PHE A 18 15.20 6.57 -2.54
CA PHE A 18 15.01 5.24 -1.97
C PHE A 18 16.22 4.78 -1.15
N SER A 19 15.98 4.45 0.11
CA SER A 19 17.04 4.04 1.06
C SER A 19 17.20 2.52 1.15
N GLY A 20 16.13 1.76 0.92
CA GLY A 20 16.08 0.31 1.13
C GLY A 20 16.27 -0.11 2.59
N GLU A 21 15.97 0.76 3.55
CA GLU A 21 16.07 0.54 5.00
C GLU A 21 14.74 0.86 5.69
N GLY A 22 14.42 0.16 6.79
CA GLY A 22 13.18 0.38 7.56
C GLY A 22 11.94 -0.27 6.96
N GLU A 23 10.77 0.34 7.22
CA GLU A 23 9.59 0.13 6.38
C GLU A 23 9.80 0.92 5.09
N TYR A 24 9.82 0.23 3.95
CA TYR A 24 10.11 0.83 2.66
C TYR A 24 9.09 0.36 1.63
N ASP A 25 8.73 1.25 0.71
CA ASP A 25 7.96 0.95 -0.49
C ASP A 25 8.83 1.22 -1.72
N HIS A 26 9.34 0.14 -2.31
CA HIS A 26 10.15 0.22 -3.52
C HIS A 26 9.29 0.37 -4.78
N MET A 27 8.01 0.01 -4.71
CA MET A 27 7.04 0.16 -5.80
C MET A 27 6.62 1.63 -5.94
N GLU A 28 6.43 2.35 -4.84
CA GLU A 28 6.20 3.80 -4.85
C GLU A 28 7.38 4.55 -5.49
N PHE A 29 8.62 4.19 -5.12
CA PHE A 29 9.80 4.73 -5.78
C PHE A 29 9.79 4.47 -7.28
N ILE A 30 9.54 3.23 -7.71
CA ILE A 30 9.47 2.87 -9.14
C ILE A 30 8.38 3.68 -9.86
N ARG A 31 7.16 3.74 -9.31
CA ARG A 31 6.02 4.47 -9.89
C ARG A 31 6.32 5.96 -10.02
N GLY A 32 6.89 6.58 -8.99
CA GLY A 32 7.23 8.00 -9.03
C GLY A 32 8.30 8.32 -10.09
N ILE A 33 9.27 7.43 -10.31
CA ILE A 33 10.25 7.56 -11.38
C ILE A 33 9.61 7.34 -12.75
N GLU A 34 8.71 6.36 -12.90
CA GLU A 34 7.96 6.12 -14.14
C GLU A 34 7.12 7.33 -14.53
N MET A 35 6.37 7.89 -13.57
CA MET A 35 5.54 9.08 -13.80
C MET A 35 6.36 10.27 -14.30
N ILE A 36 7.48 10.60 -13.63
CA ILE A 36 8.37 11.68 -14.10
C ILE A 36 8.96 11.37 -15.48
N ARG A 37 9.32 10.11 -15.74
CA ARG A 37 9.85 9.71 -17.05
C ARG A 37 8.80 9.87 -18.15
N GLU A 38 7.55 9.50 -17.89
CA GLU A 38 6.46 9.55 -18.84
C GLU A 38 5.99 10.99 -19.09
N ASP A 39 5.75 11.76 -18.03
CA ASP A 39 5.27 13.15 -18.10
C ASP A 39 6.23 14.06 -18.87
N PHE A 40 7.54 13.81 -18.75
CA PHE A 40 8.59 14.59 -19.40
C PHE A 40 9.27 13.87 -20.57
N GLU A 41 8.73 12.71 -21.00
CA GLU A 41 9.25 11.87 -22.09
C GLU A 41 10.77 11.61 -22.01
N LEU A 42 11.28 11.35 -20.81
CA LEU A 42 12.71 11.27 -20.56
C LEU A 42 13.32 9.98 -21.14
N PRO A 43 14.47 10.08 -21.82
CA PRO A 43 15.25 8.89 -22.18
C PRO A 43 15.63 8.09 -20.93
N GLU A 44 15.53 6.76 -20.99
CA GLU A 44 15.87 5.88 -19.85
C GLU A 44 17.27 6.16 -19.29
N ARG A 45 18.21 6.54 -20.15
CA ARG A 45 19.59 6.88 -19.77
C ARG A 45 19.67 8.03 -18.76
N LEU A 46 18.79 9.03 -18.83
CA LEU A 46 18.79 10.14 -17.86
C LEU A 46 18.39 9.66 -16.47
N VAL A 47 17.37 8.79 -16.41
CA VAL A 47 16.91 8.16 -15.19
C VAL A 47 18.05 7.34 -14.55
N THR A 48 18.70 6.48 -15.35
CA THR A 48 19.72 5.56 -14.82
C THR A 48 21.03 6.25 -14.42
N VAL A 49 21.37 7.40 -15.00
CA VAL A 49 22.49 8.25 -14.53
C VAL A 49 22.16 8.88 -13.17
N GLY A 50 20.88 9.23 -12.94
CA GLY A 50 20.41 9.81 -11.68
C GLY A 50 20.46 8.87 -10.47
N PHE A 51 20.49 7.55 -10.67
CA PHE A 51 20.39 6.56 -9.58
C PHE A 51 21.43 6.68 -8.48
N ASN A 52 22.63 7.17 -8.75
CA ASN A 52 23.62 7.38 -7.70
C ASN A 52 23.18 8.47 -6.69
N THR A 53 22.33 9.40 -7.12
CA THR A 53 21.72 10.45 -6.29
C THR A 53 20.41 9.98 -5.67
N LEU A 54 19.56 9.30 -6.45
CA LEU A 54 18.21 8.87 -6.03
C LEU A 54 18.27 7.73 -5.00
N PHE A 55 19.25 6.84 -5.10
CA PHE A 55 19.50 5.84 -4.07
C PHE A 55 20.30 6.42 -2.91
N THR A 56 19.84 6.13 -1.70
CA THR A 56 20.51 6.51 -0.47
C THR A 56 20.87 5.26 0.34
N ARG A 57 21.82 5.41 1.29
CA ARG A 57 22.20 4.38 2.27
C ARG A 57 22.41 2.96 1.69
N SER A 58 21.70 1.94 2.21
CA SER A 58 21.80 0.54 1.77
C SER A 58 21.54 0.38 0.26
N ALA A 59 20.49 1.03 -0.27
CA ALA A 59 20.20 0.99 -1.70
C ALA A 59 21.32 1.58 -2.56
N ARG A 60 21.96 2.67 -2.10
CA ARG A 60 23.10 3.25 -2.82
C ARG A 60 24.29 2.30 -2.88
N ARG A 61 24.61 1.65 -1.75
CA ARG A 61 25.71 0.67 -1.67
C ARG A 61 25.45 -0.53 -2.57
N TRP A 62 24.22 -1.03 -2.60
CA TRP A 62 23.81 -2.10 -3.52
C TRP A 62 23.93 -1.66 -4.98
N TYR A 63 23.45 -0.47 -5.32
CA TYR A 63 23.45 0.02 -6.70
C TYR A 63 24.87 0.18 -7.24
N ILE A 64 25.80 0.73 -6.45
CA ILE A 64 27.21 0.87 -6.85
C ILE A 64 27.82 -0.50 -7.18
N LYS A 65 27.58 -1.54 -6.36
CA LYS A 65 28.06 -2.90 -6.62
C LYS A 65 27.42 -3.49 -7.88
N SER A 66 26.11 -3.35 -8.03
CA SER A 66 25.39 -3.82 -9.22
C SER A 66 25.91 -3.16 -10.50
N ARG A 67 26.17 -1.86 -10.43
CA ARG A 67 26.74 -1.03 -11.50
C ARG A 67 28.16 -1.44 -11.89
N GLN A 68 28.99 -1.79 -10.92
CA GLN A 68 30.35 -2.30 -11.17
C GLN A 68 30.32 -3.67 -11.84
N ALA A 69 29.39 -4.54 -11.45
CA ALA A 69 29.29 -5.89 -12.00
C ALA A 69 28.66 -5.95 -13.40
N HIS A 70 27.65 -5.11 -13.68
CA HIS A 70 26.84 -5.21 -14.90
C HIS A 70 26.95 -4.00 -15.83
N GLY A 71 27.71 -2.96 -15.47
CA GLY A 71 27.87 -1.75 -16.28
C GLY A 71 26.61 -0.88 -16.37
N HIS A 72 26.47 -0.12 -17.46
CA HIS A 72 25.27 0.69 -17.71
C HIS A 72 24.13 -0.17 -18.23
N GLN A 73 22.98 -0.08 -17.59
CA GLN A 73 21.79 -0.86 -17.93
C GLN A 73 20.58 0.05 -18.13
N SER A 74 19.57 -0.48 -18.82
CA SER A 74 18.29 0.17 -19.11
C SER A 74 17.46 0.41 -17.85
N TRP A 75 16.50 1.32 -17.89
CA TRP A 75 15.55 1.51 -16.79
C TRP A 75 14.78 0.23 -16.52
N THR A 76 14.30 -0.40 -17.59
CA THR A 76 13.58 -1.68 -17.53
C THR A 76 14.37 -2.76 -16.79
N TRP A 77 15.67 -2.91 -17.06
CA TRP A 77 16.52 -3.86 -16.33
C TRP A 77 16.70 -3.45 -14.87
N CYS A 78 16.97 -2.17 -14.61
CA CYS A 78 17.14 -1.68 -13.24
C CYS A 78 15.88 -1.89 -12.39
N LYS A 79 14.69 -1.63 -12.95
CA LYS A 79 13.39 -1.89 -12.31
C LYS A 79 13.27 -3.35 -11.88
N ALA A 80 13.57 -4.29 -12.78
CA ALA A 80 13.54 -5.72 -12.46
C ALA A 80 14.50 -6.10 -11.32
N GLN A 81 15.70 -5.50 -11.29
CA GLN A 81 16.67 -5.76 -10.23
C GLN A 81 16.27 -5.14 -8.88
N ILE A 82 15.61 -3.98 -8.88
CA ILE A 82 15.06 -3.38 -7.66
C ILE A 82 14.00 -4.32 -7.07
N ILE A 83 13.04 -4.75 -7.89
CA ILE A 83 11.99 -5.68 -7.45
C ILE A 83 12.62 -6.97 -6.92
N ASN A 84 13.54 -7.59 -7.66
CA ASN A 84 14.21 -8.82 -7.22
C ASN A 84 14.94 -8.65 -5.87
N LYS A 85 15.58 -7.50 -5.64
CA LYS A 85 16.32 -7.24 -4.41
C LYS A 85 15.41 -6.99 -3.20
N TRP A 86 14.35 -6.19 -3.39
CA TRP A 86 13.56 -5.64 -2.28
C TRP A 86 12.19 -6.27 -2.09
N ALA A 87 11.61 -6.91 -3.11
CA ALA A 87 10.40 -7.73 -3.02
C ALA A 87 10.70 -9.17 -2.52
N ASN A 88 11.67 -9.32 -1.62
CA ASN A 88 12.01 -10.63 -1.07
C ASN A 88 10.92 -11.15 -0.12
N TYR A 89 10.95 -12.46 0.15
CA TYR A 89 9.95 -13.14 0.98
C TYR A 89 9.76 -12.48 2.36
N SER A 90 10.85 -12.07 3.01
CA SER A 90 10.79 -11.44 4.33
C SER A 90 10.08 -10.10 4.32
N TRP A 91 10.28 -9.28 3.28
CA TRP A 91 9.53 -8.03 3.10
C TRP A 91 8.06 -8.32 2.83
N ARG A 92 7.77 -9.26 1.93
CA ARG A 92 6.39 -9.61 1.55
C ARG A 92 5.60 -10.06 2.78
N PHE A 93 6.20 -10.94 3.59
CA PHE A 93 5.62 -11.40 4.84
C PHE A 93 5.35 -10.25 5.82
N LYS A 94 6.26 -9.28 5.94
CA LYS A 94 6.05 -8.12 6.81
C LYS A 94 4.88 -7.26 6.36
N VAL A 95 4.80 -6.94 5.07
CA VAL A 95 3.72 -6.11 4.53
C VAL A 95 2.38 -6.86 4.60
N GLU A 96 2.34 -8.16 4.29
CA GLU A 96 1.14 -9.00 4.44
C GLU A 96 0.68 -9.05 5.91
N LYS A 97 1.59 -9.31 6.84
CA LYS A 97 1.28 -9.32 8.28
C LYS A 97 0.80 -7.94 8.77
N ALA A 98 1.40 -6.86 8.30
CA ALA A 98 0.97 -5.49 8.61
C ALA A 98 -0.43 -5.18 8.03
N PHE A 99 -0.75 -5.72 6.86
CA PHE A 99 -2.08 -5.62 6.28
C PHE A 99 -3.13 -6.38 7.11
N GLU A 100 -2.83 -7.64 7.47
CA GLU A 100 -3.75 -8.55 8.17
C GLU A 100 -4.03 -8.16 9.63
N SER A 101 -3.01 -7.66 10.33
CA SER A 101 -3.10 -7.30 11.75
C SER A 101 -3.81 -5.97 12.01
N SER A 102 -3.83 -5.07 11.02
CA SER A 102 -4.44 -3.75 11.17
C SER A 102 -5.93 -3.80 10.76
N LYS A 103 -6.78 -4.14 11.73
CA LYS A 103 -8.24 -4.02 11.61
C LYS A 103 -8.69 -2.58 11.82
N TYR A 104 -9.79 -2.18 11.20
CA TYR A 104 -10.39 -0.87 11.45
C TYR A 104 -10.94 -0.78 12.88
N ASN A 105 -10.63 0.31 13.57
CA ASN A 105 -11.14 0.64 14.90
C ASN A 105 -11.81 2.00 14.87
N SER A 106 -13.14 2.05 15.03
CA SER A 106 -13.87 3.32 14.94
C SER A 106 -13.56 4.31 16.07
N ASP A 107 -12.92 3.87 17.15
CA ASP A 107 -12.54 4.75 18.26
C ASP A 107 -11.18 5.44 18.01
N LYS A 108 -10.38 4.94 17.06
CA LYS A 108 -8.99 5.35 16.85
C LYS A 108 -8.68 5.78 15.42
N ASP A 109 -9.34 5.15 14.45
CA ASP A 109 -9.06 5.31 13.04
C ASP A 109 -10.04 6.29 12.41
N ASN A 110 -9.53 7.11 11.49
CA ASN A 110 -10.35 7.83 10.53
C ASN A 110 -10.45 6.98 9.25
N ALA A 111 -11.64 6.86 8.69
CA ALA A 111 -11.94 6.00 7.54
C ALA A 111 -11.07 6.31 6.32
N LEU A 112 -10.92 7.59 5.96
CA LEU A 112 -10.19 7.98 4.75
C LEU A 112 -8.69 7.63 4.84
N PRO A 113 -7.91 8.12 5.84
CA PRO A 113 -6.49 7.78 5.94
C PRO A 113 -6.25 6.28 6.11
N TRP A 114 -7.12 5.59 6.86
CA TRP A 114 -7.02 4.14 7.02
C TRP A 114 -7.24 3.41 5.70
N PHE A 115 -8.26 3.79 4.93
CA PHE A 115 -8.57 3.14 3.66
C PHE A 115 -7.45 3.35 2.65
N CYS A 116 -6.94 4.58 2.51
CA CYS A 116 -5.81 4.89 1.64
C CYS A 116 -4.58 4.05 2.00
N GLN A 117 -4.19 4.01 3.28
CA GLN A 117 -3.07 3.18 3.73
C GLN A 117 -3.25 1.70 3.37
N LYS A 118 -4.48 1.17 3.45
CA LYS A 118 -4.77 -0.22 3.06
C LYS A 118 -4.68 -0.45 1.56
N LYS A 119 -5.15 0.51 0.76
CA LYS A 119 -5.04 0.48 -0.70
C LYS A 119 -3.57 0.48 -1.11
N ASP A 120 -2.75 1.35 -0.52
CA ASP A 120 -1.33 1.47 -0.83
C ASP A 120 -0.56 0.17 -0.54
N ARG A 121 -0.75 -0.42 0.64
CA ARG A 121 -0.13 -1.72 0.99
C ARG A 121 -0.52 -2.86 0.05
N LEU A 122 -1.76 -2.87 -0.46
CA LEU A 122 -2.20 -3.87 -1.42
C LEU A 122 -1.62 -3.63 -2.82
N ALA A 123 -1.53 -2.37 -3.24
CA ALA A 123 -0.90 -2.00 -4.51
C ALA A 123 0.62 -2.28 -4.52
N GLU A 124 1.26 -2.22 -3.35
CA GLU A 124 2.66 -2.62 -3.16
C GLU A 124 2.84 -4.15 -3.28
N LEU A 125 1.96 -4.94 -2.66
CA LEU A 125 2.04 -6.41 -2.66
C LEU A 125 1.55 -7.06 -3.97
N TYR A 126 0.57 -6.45 -4.61
CA TYR A 126 -0.18 -7.00 -5.73
C TYR A 126 -0.50 -5.90 -6.75
N PRO A 127 0.50 -5.41 -7.52
CA PRO A 127 0.33 -4.31 -8.46
C PRO A 127 -0.73 -4.61 -9.54
N ASP A 128 -0.90 -5.88 -9.91
CA ASP A 128 -1.85 -6.31 -10.95
C ASP A 128 -3.24 -6.67 -10.39
N MET A 129 -3.50 -6.40 -9.09
CA MET A 129 -4.79 -6.71 -8.49
C MET A 129 -5.86 -5.71 -8.95
N SER A 130 -7.00 -6.23 -9.40
CA SER A 130 -8.12 -5.37 -9.76
C SER A 130 -8.62 -4.54 -8.58
N GLU A 131 -9.08 -3.32 -8.86
CA GLU A 131 -9.61 -2.40 -7.85
C GLU A 131 -10.75 -3.04 -7.04
N PHE A 132 -11.63 -3.80 -7.70
CA PHE A 132 -12.67 -4.58 -7.04
C PHE A 132 -12.12 -5.57 -6.00
N MET A 133 -11.04 -6.29 -6.33
CA MET A 133 -10.40 -7.24 -5.40
C MET A 133 -9.67 -6.53 -4.27
N ILE A 134 -9.03 -5.38 -4.55
CA ILE A 134 -8.43 -4.51 -3.54
C ILE A 134 -9.51 -4.12 -2.54
N HIS A 135 -10.61 -3.53 -3.01
CA HIS A 135 -11.68 -3.09 -2.13
C HIS A 135 -12.29 -4.23 -1.31
N ARG A 136 -12.53 -5.40 -1.94
CA ARG A 136 -13.04 -6.58 -1.24
C ARG A 136 -12.11 -7.04 -0.11
N LYS A 137 -10.78 -6.96 -0.31
CA LYS A 137 -9.79 -7.25 0.74
C LYS A 137 -9.80 -6.22 1.85
N ILE A 138 -9.95 -4.93 1.52
CA ILE A 138 -10.04 -3.85 2.53
C ILE A 138 -11.30 -4.01 3.38
N LEU A 139 -12.45 -4.31 2.77
CA LEU A 139 -13.72 -4.52 3.50
C LEU A 139 -13.63 -5.66 4.53
N ARG A 140 -12.86 -6.72 4.26
CA ARG A 140 -12.58 -7.79 5.25
C ARG A 140 -11.75 -7.30 6.44
N GLN A 141 -11.06 -6.16 6.32
CA GLN A 141 -10.33 -5.53 7.41
C GLN A 141 -11.22 -4.65 8.31
N CYS A 142 -12.44 -4.31 7.89
CA CYS A 142 -13.44 -3.74 8.80
C CYS A 142 -13.85 -4.76 9.88
N GLY A 143 -14.01 -6.03 9.48
CA GLY A 143 -14.29 -7.17 10.36
C GLY A 143 -15.67 -7.16 11.02
N GLY A 144 -16.13 -8.36 11.41
CA GLY A 144 -17.32 -8.57 12.23
C GLY A 144 -18.58 -7.85 11.71
N TYR A 145 -19.30 -7.20 12.62
CA TYR A 145 -20.52 -6.47 12.29
C TYR A 145 -20.29 -5.25 11.39
N LEU A 146 -19.11 -4.63 11.44
CA LEU A 146 -18.81 -3.47 10.61
C LEU A 146 -18.69 -3.89 9.14
N GLU A 147 -17.98 -4.98 8.86
CA GLU A 147 -17.91 -5.54 7.50
C GLU A 147 -19.31 -5.81 6.92
N HIS A 148 -20.18 -6.46 7.69
CA HIS A 148 -21.56 -6.74 7.26
C HIS A 148 -22.37 -5.44 7.05
N ALA A 149 -22.26 -4.49 7.98
CA ALA A 149 -22.96 -3.22 7.91
C ALA A 149 -22.54 -2.38 6.69
N VAL A 150 -21.25 -2.39 6.34
CA VAL A 150 -20.74 -1.70 5.15
C VAL A 150 -21.21 -2.44 3.89
N LYS A 151 -21.01 -3.76 3.82
CA LYS A 151 -21.40 -4.58 2.64
C LYS A 151 -22.88 -4.51 2.31
N SER A 152 -23.76 -4.51 3.32
CA SER A 152 -25.21 -4.38 3.12
C SER A 152 -25.63 -3.01 2.55
N ARG A 153 -24.72 -2.03 2.53
CA ARG A 153 -24.95 -0.66 2.03
C ARG A 153 -24.15 -0.35 0.78
N THR A 154 -23.24 -1.23 0.34
CA THR A 154 -22.50 -1.12 -0.91
C THR A 154 -23.26 -1.79 -2.06
N THR A 155 -23.16 -1.25 -3.28
CA THR A 155 -23.69 -1.85 -4.50
C THR A 155 -22.67 -2.85 -5.10
N GLU A 156 -22.82 -3.32 -6.34
CA GLU A 156 -21.79 -4.14 -6.99
C GLU A 156 -20.65 -3.31 -7.62
N GLN A 157 -20.87 -2.01 -7.82
CA GLN A 157 -19.95 -1.07 -8.48
C GLN A 157 -19.62 0.11 -7.56
N TYR A 158 -19.01 -0.16 -6.41
CA TYR A 158 -18.62 0.89 -5.47
C TYR A 158 -17.20 1.41 -5.74
N SER A 159 -17.07 2.73 -5.67
CA SER A 159 -15.79 3.44 -5.65
C SER A 159 -15.11 3.35 -4.28
N ALA A 160 -13.86 3.82 -4.19
CA ALA A 160 -13.18 3.96 -2.90
C ALA A 160 -13.93 4.96 -2.00
N GLU A 161 -14.39 6.06 -2.58
CA GLU A 161 -15.15 7.14 -1.93
C GLU A 161 -16.47 6.62 -1.36
N ASP A 162 -17.18 5.77 -2.10
CA ASP A 162 -18.43 5.16 -1.62
C ASP A 162 -18.19 4.33 -0.36
N ILE A 163 -17.15 3.50 -0.36
CA ILE A 163 -16.82 2.67 0.81
C ILE A 163 -16.47 3.56 2.01
N ILE A 164 -15.61 4.56 1.81
CA ILE A 164 -15.17 5.47 2.88
C ILE A 164 -16.39 6.17 3.49
N ASN A 165 -17.24 6.76 2.66
CA ASN A 165 -18.46 7.44 3.11
C ASN A 165 -19.41 6.51 3.88
N ILE A 166 -19.56 5.26 3.44
CA ILE A 166 -20.38 4.26 4.13
C ILE A 166 -19.77 3.89 5.49
N VAL A 167 -18.45 3.67 5.56
CA VAL A 167 -17.74 3.35 6.81
C VAL A 167 -17.92 4.50 7.81
N GLU A 168 -17.70 5.75 7.40
CA GLU A 168 -17.90 6.94 8.24
C GLU A 168 -19.35 7.06 8.71
N LYS A 169 -20.31 6.89 7.81
CA LYS A 169 -21.73 6.97 8.14
C LYS A 169 -22.16 5.90 9.13
N VAL A 170 -21.72 4.65 8.96
CA VAL A 170 -22.04 3.54 9.86
C VAL A 170 -21.43 3.80 11.25
N THR A 171 -20.14 4.10 11.30
CA THR A 171 -19.40 4.28 12.56
C THR A 171 -19.91 5.48 13.36
N THR A 172 -20.21 6.59 12.69
CA THR A 172 -20.76 7.80 13.32
C THR A 172 -22.18 7.58 13.85
N ARG A 173 -23.04 6.85 13.12
CA ARG A 173 -24.47 6.73 13.45
C ARG A 173 -24.82 5.55 14.36
N THR A 174 -24.00 4.49 14.40
CA THR A 174 -24.42 3.21 15.00
C THR A 174 -23.50 2.68 16.08
N ARG A 175 -22.38 3.37 16.42
CA ARG A 175 -21.29 2.88 17.30
C ARG A 175 -20.74 1.50 16.90
N ILE A 176 -21.11 0.96 15.73
CA ILE A 176 -20.59 -0.29 15.17
C ILE A 176 -19.13 -0.06 14.77
N GLY A 177 -18.25 -1.00 15.12
CA GLY A 177 -16.80 -0.84 14.94
C GLY A 177 -16.07 -0.32 16.19
N SER A 178 -16.82 0.10 17.23
CA SER A 178 -16.24 0.53 18.50
C SER A 178 -15.80 -0.68 19.32
N SER A 179 -14.63 -0.57 19.94
CA SER A 179 -14.04 -1.57 20.84
C SER A 179 -14.99 -1.87 22.00
N ARG A 180 -15.78 -0.88 22.44
CA ARG A 180 -16.74 -0.99 23.56
C ARG A 180 -17.98 -1.83 23.22
N VAL A 181 -18.42 -1.82 21.96
CA VAL A 181 -19.59 -2.58 21.50
C VAL A 181 -19.21 -4.03 21.19
N ASN A 182 -18.02 -4.24 20.60
CA ASN A 182 -17.49 -5.58 20.31
C ASN A 182 -17.19 -6.40 21.59
N LEU A 183 -16.79 -5.74 22.69
CA LEU A 183 -16.61 -6.42 23.98
C LEU A 183 -17.93 -6.96 24.54
N LYS A 184 -19.02 -6.18 24.45
CA LYS A 184 -20.35 -6.61 24.91
C LYS A 184 -20.93 -7.75 24.08
N ALA A 185 -20.69 -7.76 22.77
CA ALA A 185 -21.11 -8.87 21.90
C ALA A 185 -20.37 -10.18 22.22
N ARG A 186 -19.08 -10.12 22.57
CA ARG A 186 -18.29 -11.29 23.02
C ARG A 186 -18.69 -11.81 24.40
N VAL A 187 -19.12 -10.93 25.30
CA VAL A 187 -19.62 -11.33 26.63
C VAL A 187 -21.02 -11.94 26.54
N ASN A 188 -21.81 -11.59 25.52
CA ASN A 188 -23.18 -12.08 25.32
C ASN A 188 -23.30 -13.31 24.40
N THR A 189 -22.21 -13.95 23.97
CA THR A 189 -22.29 -15.32 23.44
C THR A 189 -22.45 -16.29 24.61
N PRO A 190 -23.62 -16.94 24.80
CA PRO A 190 -23.77 -17.92 25.86
C PRO A 190 -22.86 -19.10 25.53
N TRP A 191 -21.91 -19.38 26.42
CA TRP A 191 -21.33 -20.71 26.50
C TRP A 191 -22.48 -21.68 26.68
N LYS A 192 -22.60 -22.68 25.80
CA LYS A 192 -23.59 -23.74 25.97
C LYS A 192 -23.29 -24.44 27.30
N ASP A 193 -24.12 -24.18 28.29
CA ASP A 193 -24.30 -25.08 29.42
C ASP A 193 -24.82 -26.40 28.86
N SER A 194 -23.94 -27.39 28.84
CA SER A 194 -24.31 -28.80 28.88
C SER A 194 -23.24 -29.53 29.66
N VAL A 195 -23.11 -29.14 30.93
CA VAL A 195 -22.69 -30.07 31.98
C VAL A 195 -23.86 -30.15 32.94
N ASP A 196 -24.63 -31.23 32.82
CA ASP A 196 -25.23 -31.97 33.93
C ASP A 196 -25.62 -33.34 33.35
N LYS A 197 -24.82 -34.38 33.64
CA LYS A 197 -25.03 -35.33 34.74
C LYS A 197 -26.32 -36.15 34.58
N ASN A 198 -26.20 -37.31 33.94
CA ASN A 198 -26.35 -38.61 34.58
C ASN A 198 -25.67 -39.69 33.74
#